data_AF-A0A814M2E1-F1
#
_entry.id   AF-A0A814M2E1-F1
#
_cell.length_a   1.000
_cell.length_b   1.000
_cell.length_c   1.000
_cell.angle_alpha   90.00
_cell.angle_beta   90.00
_cell.angle_gamma   90.00
#
_symmetry.space_group_name_H-M   'P 1'
#
loop_
_entity.id
_entity.type
_entity.pdbx_description
1 polymer ?
#
loop_
_entity_poly.entity_id
_entity_poly.type
_entity_poly.pdbx_seq_one_letter_code
_entity_poly.pdbx_strand_id
1 'polypeptide(L)'
;MAATASCNFHDDELCKEIQLEINCDEMMAIPYETLEKRQITLNRQRRFTNPVPVDKMAFIYLVDPRQPNMRDVQEKLLYSFYDAANQQRMALPENPDEYEIVADRDLERKLRNHFSKLKNWGCQFILCLENCRNKEIHSVFKQIAYLEFGLVTQCANFTKVKQIRNLKSYCSNLLQTVNAKLSGENKQVAELKTNTKTMFIGADVQHTKNNYSGELPSIAAVVASMNSECTLTNQRISRQWPSKGKQSEEAILLLKEIVKQLLTAFMDNNNGTLPEHIVFYRDGVDDGQFERVLNEEVTALKEAFQAIYPTNTFPPLLTFIVVKKRHHTRFFGLSRSSTGILNVENVESGVVVDSSIICPYPNYSNFLLNSHEPGLGTNKIGNYVVLVNEIQYSLSELEELTYSLCFTDQRIGNRLSESIPSVLHLADAAASKARQLFNNNTRPSNTIRAEILKVHEDIQNTPNMF
;
A
#
# COMPACT_ATOMS: atom_id res chain seq x y z
N MET A 1 33.48 -20.92 0.04
CA MET A 1 32.51 -20.76 -1.06
C MET A 1 32.19 -22.14 -1.56
N ALA A 2 31.02 -22.68 -1.25
CA ALA A 2 30.55 -23.90 -1.92
C ALA A 2 30.32 -23.51 -3.38
N ALA A 3 31.07 -24.10 -4.30
CA ALA A 3 30.80 -23.96 -5.72
C ALA A 3 29.39 -24.53 -5.94
N THR A 4 28.44 -23.68 -6.31
CA THR A 4 27.15 -24.10 -6.82
C THR A 4 27.43 -24.90 -8.08
N ALA A 5 27.18 -26.21 -8.06
CA ALA A 5 27.17 -27.02 -9.27
C ALA A 5 26.20 -26.37 -10.26
N SER A 6 26.64 -26.05 -11.48
CA SER A 6 25.72 -25.61 -12.52
C SER A 6 24.77 -26.77 -12.83
N CYS A 7 23.49 -26.44 -13.01
CA CYS A 7 22.51 -27.43 -13.46
C CYS A 7 22.81 -27.72 -14.94
N ASN A 8 23.32 -28.91 -15.25
CA ASN A 8 23.56 -29.34 -16.63
C ASN A 8 22.36 -30.15 -17.11
N PHE A 9 21.40 -29.48 -17.77
CA PHE A 9 20.22 -30.13 -18.34
C PHE A 9 20.52 -30.94 -19.60
N HIS A 10 21.64 -30.69 -20.28
CA HIS A 10 22.03 -31.44 -21.46
C HIS A 10 22.36 -32.90 -21.15
N ASP A 11 22.86 -33.18 -19.94
CA ASP A 11 23.26 -34.53 -19.54
C ASP A 11 22.18 -35.30 -18.77
N ASP A 12 21.06 -34.67 -18.47
CA ASP A 12 19.95 -35.28 -17.76
C ASP A 12 19.23 -36.34 -18.63
N GLU A 13 19.12 -37.57 -18.12
CA GLU A 13 18.54 -38.71 -18.85
C GLU A 13 17.07 -38.47 -19.24
N LEU A 14 16.29 -37.82 -18.37
CA LEU A 14 14.89 -37.52 -18.64
C LEU A 14 14.76 -36.45 -19.72
N CYS A 15 15.59 -35.41 -19.69
CA CYS A 15 15.62 -34.39 -20.74
C CYS A 15 15.93 -34.98 -22.11
N LYS A 16 16.87 -35.95 -22.18
CA LYS A 16 17.19 -36.69 -23.40
C LYS A 16 16.03 -37.57 -23.88
N GLU A 17 15.34 -38.24 -22.96
CA GLU A 17 14.19 -39.10 -23.29
C GLU A 17 13.05 -38.31 -23.94
N ILE A 18 12.74 -37.13 -23.41
CA ILE A 18 11.65 -36.27 -23.94
C ILE A 18 12.12 -35.32 -25.06
N GLN A 19 13.38 -35.41 -25.49
CA GLN A 19 13.99 -34.52 -26.49
C GLN A 19 13.89 -33.02 -26.11
N LEU A 20 14.02 -32.71 -24.82
CA LEU A 20 14.01 -31.33 -24.33
C LEU A 20 15.42 -30.73 -24.47
N GLU A 21 15.54 -29.72 -25.33
CA GLU A 21 16.76 -28.91 -25.47
C GLU A 21 16.61 -27.60 -24.70
N ILE A 22 17.56 -27.31 -23.80
CA ILE A 22 17.60 -26.07 -23.02
C ILE A 22 18.91 -25.36 -23.34
N ASN A 23 18.85 -24.12 -23.83
CA ASN A 23 20.03 -23.28 -23.95
C ASN A 23 20.50 -22.89 -22.55
N CYS A 24 21.67 -23.40 -22.13
CA CYS A 24 22.25 -23.17 -20.81
C CYS A 24 23.30 -22.05 -20.81
N ASP A 25 23.70 -21.55 -21.99
CA ASP A 25 24.85 -20.66 -22.14
C ASP A 25 24.44 -19.18 -22.01
N GLU A 26 23.23 -18.83 -22.43
CA GLU A 26 22.76 -17.43 -22.46
C GLU A 26 21.33 -17.28 -21.95
N MET A 27 21.06 -16.19 -21.25
CA MET A 27 19.70 -15.76 -20.92
C MET A 27 19.03 -15.16 -22.16
N MET A 28 17.71 -15.29 -22.25
CA MET A 28 16.92 -14.74 -23.36
C MET A 28 17.09 -13.23 -23.47
N ALA A 29 17.52 -12.75 -24.65
CA ALA A 29 17.49 -11.34 -25.01
C ALA A 29 16.08 -10.94 -25.46
N ILE A 30 15.56 -9.85 -24.91
CA ILE A 30 14.15 -9.47 -25.06
C ILE A 30 14.06 -8.00 -25.47
N PRO A 31 13.26 -7.64 -26.49
CA PRO A 31 12.93 -6.25 -26.76
C PRO A 31 12.17 -5.64 -25.59
N TYR A 32 12.48 -4.40 -25.27
CA TYR A 32 11.83 -3.63 -24.21
C TYR A 32 11.70 -2.18 -24.64
N GLU A 33 10.77 -1.48 -24.00
CA GLU A 33 10.64 -0.03 -24.09
C GLU A 33 10.94 0.60 -22.73
N THR A 34 11.35 1.87 -22.71
CA THR A 34 11.51 2.64 -21.47
C THR A 34 10.53 3.80 -21.49
N LEU A 35 9.56 3.77 -20.58
CA LEU A 35 8.60 4.84 -20.39
C LEU A 35 9.26 6.11 -19.82
N GLU A 36 8.73 7.28 -20.18
CA GLU A 36 9.27 8.56 -19.72
C GLU A 36 9.22 8.69 -18.19
N LYS A 37 10.28 9.24 -17.59
CA LYS A 37 10.34 9.45 -16.14
C LYS A 37 9.24 10.42 -15.69
N ARG A 38 8.53 10.04 -14.64
CA ARG A 38 7.40 10.83 -14.11
C ARG A 38 7.84 12.12 -13.46
N GLN A 39 7.20 13.22 -13.88
CA GLN A 39 7.37 14.53 -13.27
C GLN A 39 6.42 14.64 -12.09
N ILE A 40 7.04 14.58 -10.90
CA ILE A 40 6.33 14.86 -9.67
C ILE A 40 6.13 16.36 -9.56
N THR A 41 4.89 16.78 -9.82
CA THR A 41 4.46 18.16 -9.62
C THR A 41 4.42 18.41 -8.13
N LEU A 42 5.43 19.13 -7.66
CA LEU A 42 5.40 19.85 -6.40
C LEU A 42 5.08 21.30 -6.74
N ASN A 43 4.65 22.09 -5.75
CA ASN A 43 4.62 23.53 -5.97
C ASN A 43 6.03 24.04 -6.37
N ARG A 44 6.12 25.24 -6.96
CA ARG A 44 7.39 25.83 -7.48
C ARG A 44 8.55 25.83 -6.45
N GLN A 45 8.25 25.64 -5.17
CA GLN A 45 9.20 25.63 -4.06
C GLN A 45 9.49 24.21 -3.51
N ARG A 46 9.05 23.15 -4.21
CA ARG A 46 9.21 21.73 -3.83
C ARG A 46 8.60 21.36 -2.47
N ARG A 47 7.43 21.94 -2.15
CA ARG A 47 6.69 21.67 -0.92
C ARG A 47 5.41 20.90 -1.17
N PHE A 48 4.74 20.50 -0.07
CA PHE A 48 3.39 19.91 -0.12
C PHE A 48 2.44 20.75 -0.97
N THR A 49 1.59 20.05 -1.72
CA THR A 49 0.58 20.65 -2.60
C THR A 49 -0.55 21.24 -1.76
N ASN A 50 -1.00 20.50 -0.74
CA ASN A 50 -1.97 20.92 0.25
C ASN A 50 -1.48 20.54 1.66
N PRO A 51 -0.72 21.41 2.35
CA PRO A 51 -0.34 21.20 3.75
C PRO A 51 -1.50 21.51 4.69
N VAL A 52 -1.81 20.59 5.61
CA VAL A 52 -2.90 20.75 6.59
C VAL A 52 -2.37 21.43 7.85
N PRO A 53 -2.91 22.61 8.24
CA PRO A 53 -2.53 23.24 9.50
C PRO A 53 -3.05 22.43 10.69
N VAL A 54 -2.26 22.38 11.76
CA VAL A 54 -2.61 21.73 13.02
C VAL A 54 -2.54 22.79 14.13
N ASP A 55 -3.67 23.01 14.79
CA ASP A 55 -3.80 23.96 15.90
C ASP A 55 -3.65 23.26 17.26
N LYS A 56 -4.05 21.98 17.33
CA LYS A 56 -4.03 21.20 18.56
C LYS A 56 -3.32 19.87 18.35
N MET A 57 -2.11 19.78 18.86
CA MET A 57 -1.24 18.61 18.79
C MET A 57 -0.81 18.17 20.18
N ALA A 58 -0.67 16.86 20.38
CA ALA A 58 0.01 16.29 21.53
C ALA A 58 1.33 15.60 21.16
N PHE A 59 2.30 15.65 22.06
CA PHE A 59 3.52 14.87 21.99
C PHE A 59 3.56 13.87 23.14
N ILE A 60 3.61 12.58 22.83
CA ILE A 60 3.61 11.51 23.84
C ILE A 60 4.95 10.79 23.83
N TYR A 61 5.67 10.84 24.95
CA TYR A 61 6.79 9.97 25.21
C TYR A 61 6.30 8.69 25.90
N LEU A 62 6.34 7.57 25.16
CA LEU A 62 5.93 6.26 25.66
C LEU A 62 7.17 5.46 26.03
N VAL A 63 7.31 5.09 27.31
CA VAL A 63 8.58 4.59 27.85
C VAL A 63 8.38 3.37 28.74
N ASP A 64 9.26 2.36 28.61
CA ASP A 64 9.28 1.24 29.55
C ASP A 64 9.81 1.70 30.93
N PRO A 65 9.33 1.14 32.06
CA PRO A 65 9.71 1.56 33.42
C PRO A 65 11.22 1.54 33.74
N ARG A 66 11.99 0.75 32.99
CA ARG A 66 13.44 0.56 33.19
C ARG A 66 14.31 1.35 32.23
N GLN A 67 13.70 2.05 31.27
CA GLN A 67 14.45 2.86 30.30
C GLN A 67 14.72 4.24 30.88
N PRO A 68 15.92 4.79 30.71
CA PRO A 68 16.19 6.15 31.11
C PRO A 68 15.35 7.10 30.25
N ASN A 69 14.74 8.08 30.91
CA ASN A 69 14.15 9.20 30.22
C ASN A 69 15.27 10.06 29.62
N MET A 70 15.38 10.09 28.29
CA MET A 70 16.37 10.90 27.58
C MET A 70 15.69 12.11 26.94
N ARG A 71 15.55 13.19 27.72
CA ARG A 71 14.94 14.46 27.27
C ARG A 71 15.61 15.02 26.02
N ASP A 72 16.94 14.97 25.93
CA ASP A 72 17.68 15.43 24.75
C ASP A 72 17.20 14.79 23.44
N VAL A 73 16.77 13.53 23.48
CA VAL A 73 16.29 12.81 22.28
C VAL A 73 14.88 13.26 21.90
N GLN A 74 14.04 13.54 22.90
CA GLN A 74 12.69 14.08 22.70
C GLN A 74 12.77 15.49 22.09
N GLU A 75 13.55 16.38 22.69
CA GLU A 75 13.75 17.75 22.20
C GLU A 75 14.33 17.77 20.79
N LYS A 76 15.33 16.93 20.50
CA LYS A 76 15.93 16.82 19.15
C LYS A 76 14.91 16.37 18.11
N LEU A 77 14.05 15.41 18.45
CA LEU A 77 12.98 14.95 17.55
C LEU A 77 11.99 16.08 17.31
N LEU A 78 11.48 16.70 18.38
CA LEU A 78 10.47 17.75 18.27
C LEU A 78 10.99 18.94 17.46
N TYR A 79 12.20 19.43 17.77
CA TYR A 79 12.84 20.50 17.01
C TYR A 79 13.00 20.14 15.52
N SER A 80 13.49 18.94 15.20
CA SER A 80 13.69 18.51 13.82
C SER A 80 12.36 18.30 13.07
N PHE A 81 11.32 17.89 13.78
CA PHE A 81 9.96 17.74 13.25
C PHE A 81 9.35 19.10 12.90
N TYR A 82 9.50 20.10 13.78
CA TYR A 82 9.07 21.48 13.52
C TYR A 82 9.85 22.13 12.38
N ASP A 83 11.18 21.91 12.30
CA ASP A 83 12.01 22.38 11.17
C ASP A 83 11.48 21.80 9.84
N ALA A 84 11.17 20.51 9.80
CA ALA A 84 10.59 19.88 8.62
C ALA A 84 9.20 20.46 8.27
N ALA A 85 8.34 20.67 9.27
CA ALA A 85 7.00 21.23 9.08
C ALA A 85 7.05 22.66 8.50
N ASN A 86 7.92 23.51 9.05
CA ASN A 86 8.17 24.86 8.56
C ASN A 86 8.67 24.87 7.12
N GLN A 87 9.59 23.98 6.76
CA GLN A 87 10.09 23.85 5.38
C GLN A 87 8.98 23.47 4.39
N GLN A 88 7.97 22.72 4.84
CA GLN A 88 6.82 22.30 4.05
C GLN A 88 5.61 23.25 4.14
N ARG A 89 5.69 24.31 4.96
CA ARG A 89 4.57 25.22 5.28
C ARG A 89 3.37 24.51 5.92
N MET A 90 3.62 23.44 6.67
CA MET A 90 2.61 22.83 7.52
C MET A 90 2.66 23.53 8.88
N ALA A 91 1.63 24.32 9.20
CA ALA A 91 1.57 25.03 10.48
C ALA A 91 1.34 24.04 11.63
N LEU A 92 2.14 24.16 12.68
CA LEU A 92 2.04 23.39 13.92
C LEU A 92 1.90 24.37 15.10
N PRO A 93 1.29 23.98 16.24
CA PRO A 93 1.15 24.88 17.38
C PRO A 93 2.51 25.17 18.02
N GLU A 94 2.73 26.35 18.57
CA GLU A 94 4.03 26.69 19.19
C GLU A 94 4.41 25.73 20.33
N ASN A 95 3.43 25.30 21.12
CA ASN A 95 3.61 24.39 22.24
C ASN A 95 2.61 23.23 22.12
N PRO A 96 3.07 21.99 21.82
CA PRO A 96 2.21 20.82 21.87
C PRO A 96 1.91 20.44 23.32
N ASP A 97 0.81 19.72 23.54
CA ASP A 97 0.48 19.18 24.86
C ASP A 97 1.35 17.92 25.11
N GLU A 98 2.23 17.98 26.11
CA GLU A 98 3.26 16.96 26.31
C GLU A 98 2.91 15.98 27.44
N TYR A 99 3.04 14.69 27.16
CA TYR A 99 2.79 13.62 28.11
C TYR A 99 3.90 12.59 28.13
N GLU A 100 4.28 12.17 29.34
CA GLU A 100 5.10 10.99 29.55
C GLU A 100 4.22 9.86 30.09
N ILE A 101 4.16 8.75 29.35
CA ILE A 101 3.36 7.58 29.71
C ILE A 101 4.30 6.40 29.92
N VAL A 102 4.32 5.91 31.16
CA VAL A 102 5.07 4.70 31.53
C VAL A 102 4.27 3.46 31.17
N ALA A 103 4.86 2.59 30.34
CA ALA A 103 4.29 1.32 29.88
C ALA A 103 4.45 0.20 30.92
N ASP A 104 3.73 0.34 32.03
CA ASP A 104 3.60 -0.69 33.07
C ASP A 104 2.26 -1.44 32.96
N ARG A 105 1.87 -2.17 34.02
CA ARG A 105 0.63 -2.96 34.06
C ARG A 105 -0.65 -2.12 33.88
N ASP A 106 -0.57 -0.81 34.12
CA ASP A 106 -1.69 0.13 33.99
C ASP A 106 -1.71 0.87 32.64
N LEU A 107 -0.86 0.48 31.67
CA LEU A 107 -0.71 1.17 30.39
C LEU A 107 -2.05 1.49 29.72
N GLU A 108 -2.93 0.50 29.54
CA GLU A 108 -4.22 0.71 28.87
C GLU A 108 -5.08 1.75 29.59
N ARG A 109 -5.17 1.66 30.92
CA ARG A 109 -5.92 2.61 31.76
C ARG A 109 -5.34 4.02 31.63
N LYS A 110 -4.01 4.16 31.62
CA LYS A 110 -3.33 5.45 31.43
C LYS A 110 -3.57 6.00 30.04
N LEU A 111 -3.48 5.19 28.98
CA LEU A 111 -3.75 5.61 27.61
C LEU A 111 -5.20 6.08 27.46
N ARG A 112 -6.18 5.31 27.97
CA ARG A 112 -7.61 5.69 27.97
C ARG A 112 -7.84 7.05 28.62
N ASN A 113 -7.25 7.28 29.80
CA ASN A 113 -7.41 8.54 30.51
C ASN A 113 -6.83 9.73 29.74
N HIS A 114 -5.64 9.58 29.14
CA HIS A 114 -5.02 10.65 28.36
C HIS A 114 -5.74 10.89 27.03
N PHE A 115 -6.10 9.83 26.31
CA PHE A 115 -6.80 9.94 25.03
C PHE A 115 -8.21 10.49 25.20
N SER A 116 -8.92 10.17 26.29
CA SER A 116 -10.19 10.80 26.64
C SER A 116 -10.05 12.32 26.81
N LYS A 117 -9.02 12.78 27.54
CA LYS A 117 -8.73 14.21 27.70
C LYS A 117 -8.40 14.87 26.36
N LEU A 118 -7.51 14.25 25.57
CA LEU A 118 -7.10 14.76 24.26
C LEU A 118 -8.28 14.82 23.27
N LYS A 119 -9.16 13.82 23.31
CA LYS A 119 -10.38 13.79 22.51
C LYS A 119 -11.31 14.95 22.86
N ASN A 120 -11.57 15.16 24.15
CA ASN A 120 -12.40 16.26 24.65
C ASN A 120 -11.78 17.64 24.36
N TRP A 121 -10.44 17.72 24.35
CA TRP A 121 -9.72 18.95 23.98
C TRP A 121 -9.79 19.26 22.47
N GLY A 122 -10.17 18.29 21.63
CA GLY A 122 -10.18 18.43 20.18
C GLY A 122 -8.78 18.30 19.57
N CYS A 123 -7.95 17.41 20.11
CA CYS A 123 -6.63 17.10 19.55
C CYS A 123 -6.76 16.56 18.12
N GLN A 124 -6.05 17.17 17.17
CA GLN A 124 -6.07 16.79 15.76
C GLN A 124 -5.01 15.74 15.44
N PHE A 125 -3.87 15.77 16.15
CA PHE A 125 -2.72 14.91 15.85
C PHE A 125 -1.88 14.60 17.09
N ILE A 126 -1.42 13.35 17.19
CA ILE A 126 -0.50 12.90 18.24
C ILE A 126 0.79 12.37 17.60
N LEU A 127 1.91 13.01 17.93
CA LEU A 127 3.25 12.47 17.67
C LEU A 127 3.68 11.65 18.89
N CYS A 128 3.97 10.37 18.70
CA CYS A 128 4.44 9.50 19.78
C CYS A 128 5.90 9.10 19.57
N LEU A 129 6.75 9.28 20.57
CA LEU A 129 8.10 8.72 20.60
C LEU A 129 8.11 7.47 21.48
N GLU A 130 8.32 6.31 20.84
CA GLU A 130 8.25 5.00 21.49
C GLU A 130 9.64 4.52 21.91
N ASN A 131 9.90 4.52 23.22
CA ASN A 131 11.06 3.91 23.86
C ASN A 131 10.67 2.62 24.60
N CYS A 132 10.05 1.71 23.85
CA CYS A 132 9.55 0.44 24.34
C CYS A 132 10.24 -0.73 23.63
N ARG A 133 10.67 -1.74 24.40
CA ARG A 133 11.22 -2.99 23.86
C ARG A 133 10.12 -3.95 23.45
N ASN A 134 8.99 -3.97 24.17
CA ASN A 134 7.87 -4.83 23.83
C ASN A 134 7.14 -4.26 22.60
N LYS A 135 7.11 -5.04 21.52
CA LYS A 135 6.43 -4.69 20.26
C LYS A 135 4.92 -4.60 20.41
N GLU A 136 4.33 -5.29 21.40
CA GLU A 136 2.89 -5.26 21.66
C GLU A 136 2.40 -3.89 22.13
N ILE A 137 3.25 -3.11 22.79
CA ILE A 137 2.91 -1.76 23.28
C ILE A 137 2.49 -0.85 22.11
N HIS A 138 3.19 -0.93 20.97
CA HIS A 138 2.80 -0.21 19.76
C HIS A 138 1.39 -0.60 19.30
N SER A 139 1.07 -1.89 19.35
CA SER A 139 -0.24 -2.42 18.96
C SER A 139 -1.34 -1.89 19.89
N VAL A 140 -1.13 -1.98 21.20
CA VAL A 140 -2.09 -1.48 22.22
C VAL A 140 -2.32 0.02 22.06
N PHE A 141 -1.25 0.81 21.93
CA PHE A 141 -1.34 2.25 21.69
C PHE A 141 -2.21 2.58 20.46
N LYS A 142 -1.97 1.89 19.34
CA LYS A 142 -2.72 2.08 18.10
C LYS A 142 -4.16 1.57 18.17
N GLN A 143 -4.40 0.44 18.84
CA GLN A 143 -5.74 -0.11 19.04
C GLN A 143 -6.61 0.87 19.82
N ILE A 144 -6.14 1.36 20.97
CA ILE A 144 -6.89 2.30 21.79
C ILE A 144 -7.12 3.61 21.02
N ALA A 145 -6.09 4.14 20.35
CA ALA A 145 -6.22 5.38 19.58
C ALA A 145 -7.24 5.26 18.43
N TYR A 146 -7.17 4.18 17.63
CA TYR A 146 -7.93 4.06 16.38
C TYR A 146 -9.29 3.40 16.55
N LEU A 147 -9.44 2.46 17.47
CA LEU A 147 -10.69 1.72 17.66
C LEU A 147 -11.62 2.40 18.65
N GLU A 148 -11.09 3.10 19.65
CA GLU A 148 -11.91 3.61 20.77
C GLU A 148 -12.05 5.13 20.81
N PHE A 149 -11.05 5.90 20.35
CA PHE A 149 -11.09 7.37 20.43
C PHE A 149 -11.07 8.09 19.08
N GLY A 150 -10.75 7.38 17.99
CA GLY A 150 -10.61 7.99 16.65
C GLY A 150 -9.56 9.09 16.61
N LEU A 151 -8.38 8.84 17.19
CA LEU A 151 -7.28 9.80 17.24
C LEU A 151 -6.23 9.49 16.17
N VAL A 152 -5.87 10.49 15.37
CA VAL A 152 -4.79 10.38 14.38
C VAL A 152 -3.45 10.40 15.09
N THR A 153 -2.66 9.35 14.90
CA THR A 153 -1.37 9.17 15.57
C THR A 153 -0.26 8.80 14.58
N GLN A 154 0.94 9.31 14.83
CA GLN A 154 2.17 8.90 14.13
C GLN A 154 3.27 8.61 15.16
N CYS A 155 3.90 7.43 15.04
CA CYS A 155 4.91 6.99 15.99
C CYS A 155 6.31 7.08 15.38
N ALA A 156 7.27 7.50 16.19
CA ALA A 156 8.70 7.48 15.93
C ALA A 156 9.37 6.48 16.86
N ASN A 157 10.31 5.68 16.33
CA ASN A 157 11.03 4.70 17.14
C ASN A 157 12.24 5.37 17.81
N PHE A 158 12.32 5.29 19.14
CA PHE A 158 13.37 5.94 19.92
C PHE A 158 14.78 5.52 19.50
N THR A 159 15.02 4.22 19.27
CA THR A 159 16.33 3.71 18.86
C THR A 159 16.76 4.30 17.51
N LYS A 160 15.84 4.37 16.53
CA LYS A 160 16.10 5.00 15.23
C LYS A 160 16.43 6.48 15.39
N VAL A 161 15.62 7.23 16.13
CA VAL A 161 15.85 8.67 16.36
C VAL A 161 17.21 8.92 17.02
N LYS A 162 17.59 8.09 18.01
CA LYS A 162 18.88 8.19 18.71
C LYS A 162 20.09 7.90 17.82
N GLN A 163 19.97 6.99 16.86
CA GLN A 163 21.10 6.49 16.06
C GLN A 163 21.23 7.14 14.67
N ILE A 164 20.15 7.71 14.14
CA ILE A 164 20.15 8.17 12.76
C ILE A 164 21.03 9.40 12.57
N ARG A 165 21.91 9.36 11.56
CA ARG A 165 22.80 10.48 11.23
C ARG A 165 22.04 11.69 10.66
N ASN A 166 21.01 11.44 9.85
CA ASN A 166 20.21 12.47 9.21
C ASN A 166 18.77 12.48 9.74
N LEU A 167 18.60 13.05 10.94
CA LEU A 167 17.29 13.16 11.60
C LEU A 167 16.31 14.05 10.82
N LYS A 168 16.82 15.06 10.09
CA LYS A 168 15.99 15.94 9.25
C LYS A 168 15.26 15.18 8.16
N SER A 169 15.98 14.32 7.43
CA SER A 169 15.39 13.45 6.40
C SER A 169 14.36 12.48 6.98
N TYR A 170 14.66 11.91 8.16
CA TYR A 170 13.68 11.08 8.88
C TYR A 170 12.40 11.84 9.24
N CYS A 171 12.52 13.06 9.78
CA CYS A 171 11.37 13.89 10.12
C CYS A 171 10.58 14.33 8.89
N SER A 172 11.24 14.61 7.75
CA SER A 172 10.58 14.89 6.47
C SER A 172 9.74 13.71 5.97
N ASN A 173 10.25 12.48 6.08
CA ASN A 173 9.47 11.27 5.77
C ASN A 173 8.32 11.04 6.76
N LEU A 174 8.55 11.31 8.05
CA LEU A 174 7.50 11.23 9.06
C LEU A 174 6.37 12.21 8.75
N LEU A 175 6.73 13.46 8.41
CA LEU A 175 5.80 14.54 8.10
C LEU A 175 4.96 14.25 6.84
N GLN A 176 5.52 13.61 5.82
CA GLN A 176 4.74 13.15 4.65
C GLN A 176 3.57 12.25 5.08
N THR A 177 3.84 11.29 5.98
CA THR A 177 2.78 10.42 6.52
C THR A 177 1.78 11.21 7.37
N VAL A 178 2.24 12.19 8.15
CA VAL A 178 1.37 13.02 9.00
C VAL A 178 0.42 13.86 8.15
N ASN A 179 0.94 14.59 7.16
CA ASN A 179 0.10 15.42 6.29
C ASN A 179 -0.93 14.57 5.54
N ALA A 180 -0.51 13.40 5.01
CA ALA A 180 -1.41 12.47 4.34
C ALA A 180 -2.55 12.01 5.26
N LYS A 181 -2.25 11.56 6.48
CA LYS A 181 -3.25 11.10 7.47
C LYS A 181 -4.22 12.19 7.94
N LEU A 182 -3.83 13.45 7.79
CA LEU A 182 -4.68 14.61 8.07
C LEU A 182 -5.47 15.04 6.83
N SER A 183 -5.50 14.22 5.78
CA SER A 183 -6.16 14.46 4.49
C SER A 183 -5.47 15.52 3.62
N GLY A 184 -4.19 15.82 3.90
CA GLY A 184 -3.36 16.68 3.07
C GLY A 184 -2.80 15.95 1.85
N GLU A 185 -2.34 16.73 0.88
CA GLU A 185 -1.77 16.24 -0.37
C GLU A 185 -0.32 16.69 -0.50
N ASN A 186 0.59 15.74 -0.59
CA ASN A 186 2.02 16.03 -0.64
C ASN A 186 2.47 16.30 -2.06
N LYS A 187 2.02 15.49 -3.02
CA LYS A 187 2.51 15.50 -4.40
C LYS A 187 1.45 15.03 -5.39
N GLN A 188 1.58 15.48 -6.64
CA GLN A 188 0.79 15.03 -7.79
C GLN A 188 1.71 14.56 -8.92
N VAL A 189 1.21 13.68 -9.78
CA VAL A 189 1.94 13.14 -10.93
C VAL A 189 1.37 13.80 -12.19
N ALA A 190 2.18 14.58 -12.92
CA ALA A 190 1.70 15.36 -14.07
C ALA A 190 1.17 14.48 -15.20
N GLU A 191 1.79 13.32 -15.39
CA GLU A 191 1.48 12.36 -16.44
C GLU A 191 0.31 11.44 -16.09
N LEU A 192 -0.25 11.53 -14.87
CA LEU A 192 -1.48 10.82 -14.52
C LEU A 192 -2.68 11.51 -15.17
N LYS A 193 -2.77 11.37 -16.49
CA LYS A 193 -3.89 11.85 -17.30
C LYS A 193 -5.00 10.81 -17.23
N THR A 194 -6.04 11.11 -16.48
CA THR A 194 -7.26 10.32 -16.48
C THR A 194 -8.35 11.08 -17.20
N ASN A 195 -9.26 10.35 -17.85
CA ASN A 195 -10.55 10.91 -18.20
C ASN A 195 -11.19 11.46 -16.91
N THR A 196 -11.91 12.58 -17.01
CA THR A 196 -12.49 13.22 -15.84
C THR A 196 -13.40 12.21 -15.12
N LYS A 197 -13.07 11.86 -13.87
CA LYS A 197 -13.78 10.92 -12.95
C LYS A 197 -13.42 9.43 -13.05
N THR A 198 -12.14 9.09 -13.18
CA THR A 198 -11.65 7.73 -12.91
C THR A 198 -11.40 7.51 -11.42
N MET A 199 -11.82 6.35 -10.90
CA MET A 199 -11.49 5.83 -9.56
C MET A 199 -10.56 4.62 -9.69
N PHE A 200 -9.43 4.65 -9.00
CA PHE A 200 -8.47 3.55 -8.97
C PHE A 200 -8.70 2.70 -7.73
N ILE A 201 -8.73 1.39 -7.88
CA ILE A 201 -8.94 0.46 -6.77
C ILE A 201 -7.80 -0.55 -6.74
N GLY A 202 -7.21 -0.79 -5.58
CA GLY A 202 -6.22 -1.85 -5.33
C GLY A 202 -6.74 -2.83 -4.30
N ALA A 203 -6.55 -4.13 -4.51
CA ALA A 203 -7.04 -5.16 -3.61
C ALA A 203 -6.03 -6.30 -3.40
N ASP A 204 -5.73 -6.59 -2.13
CA ASP A 204 -4.82 -7.66 -1.68
C ASP A 204 -5.49 -8.52 -0.60
N VAL A 205 -5.12 -9.80 -0.57
CA VAL A 205 -5.50 -10.74 0.48
C VAL A 205 -4.26 -11.31 1.15
N GLN A 206 -4.17 -11.12 2.46
CA GLN A 206 -3.08 -11.66 3.27
C GLN A 206 -3.53 -12.85 4.08
N HIS A 207 -2.87 -13.97 3.84
CA HIS A 207 -3.09 -15.20 4.60
C HIS A 207 -2.30 -15.23 5.90
N THR A 208 -2.85 -15.94 6.89
CA THR A 208 -2.11 -16.26 8.10
C THR A 208 -1.13 -17.38 7.80
N LYS A 209 0.16 -17.18 8.10
CA LYS A 209 1.19 -18.22 7.94
C LYS A 209 0.89 -19.39 8.87
N ASN A 210 1.24 -20.60 8.43
CA ASN A 210 1.11 -21.85 9.20
C ASN A 210 -0.32 -22.14 9.67
N ASN A 211 -1.34 -21.71 8.90
CA ASN A 211 -2.75 -21.97 9.19
C ASN A 211 -3.18 -23.38 8.75
N TYR A 212 -2.50 -24.42 9.25
CA TYR A 212 -2.74 -25.80 8.83
C TYR A 212 -4.18 -26.27 9.14
N SER A 213 -4.79 -25.77 10.22
CA SER A 213 -6.17 -26.09 10.61
C SER A 213 -7.23 -25.34 9.81
N GLY A 214 -6.87 -24.28 9.09
CA GLY A 214 -7.83 -23.41 8.39
C GLY A 214 -8.69 -22.55 9.32
N GLU A 215 -8.36 -22.49 10.61
CA GLU A 215 -9.15 -21.77 11.63
C GLU A 215 -8.79 -20.29 11.71
N LEU A 216 -7.58 -19.91 11.28
CA LEU A 216 -7.15 -18.53 11.28
C LEU A 216 -7.66 -17.81 10.02
N PRO A 217 -8.09 -16.55 10.14
CA PRO A 217 -8.65 -15.85 9.01
C PRO A 217 -7.57 -15.31 8.06
N SER A 218 -7.96 -15.11 6.81
CA SER A 218 -7.28 -14.20 5.88
C SER A 218 -7.83 -12.78 6.07
N ILE A 219 -7.04 -11.78 5.70
CA ILE A 219 -7.43 -10.36 5.74
C ILE A 219 -7.41 -9.85 4.31
N ALA A 220 -8.56 -9.43 3.80
CA ALA A 220 -8.68 -8.76 2.53
C ALA A 220 -8.74 -7.25 2.76
N ALA A 221 -7.95 -6.48 2.02
CA ALA A 221 -7.99 -5.03 2.04
C ALA A 221 -8.23 -4.50 0.64
N VAL A 222 -9.15 -3.55 0.52
CA VAL A 222 -9.47 -2.85 -0.72
C VAL A 222 -9.29 -1.37 -0.47
N VAL A 223 -8.44 -0.74 -1.26
CA VAL A 223 -8.14 0.69 -1.21
C VAL A 223 -8.61 1.31 -2.50
N ALA A 224 -9.26 2.47 -2.41
CA ALA A 224 -9.66 3.22 -3.58
C ALA A 224 -9.20 4.66 -3.53
N SER A 225 -8.90 5.26 -4.68
CA SER A 225 -8.70 6.70 -4.81
C SER A 225 -10.03 7.43 -4.64
N MET A 226 -10.01 8.58 -3.97
CA MET A 226 -11.17 9.46 -3.76
C MET A 226 -11.20 10.61 -4.77
N ASN A 227 -10.13 10.77 -5.57
CA ASN A 227 -10.03 11.69 -6.69
C ASN A 227 -9.23 11.06 -7.84
N SER A 228 -9.27 11.71 -9.00
CA SER A 228 -8.68 11.22 -10.24
C SER A 228 -7.16 11.43 -10.32
N GLU A 229 -6.62 12.33 -9.50
CA GLU A 229 -5.19 12.54 -9.29
C GLU A 229 -4.57 11.49 -8.34
N CYS A 230 -5.40 10.62 -7.74
CA CYS A 230 -4.99 9.57 -6.82
C CYS A 230 -4.15 10.08 -5.63
N THR A 231 -4.42 11.30 -5.15
CA THR A 231 -3.75 11.88 -3.97
C THR A 231 -4.47 11.57 -2.67
N LEU A 232 -5.77 11.30 -2.74
CA LEU A 232 -6.59 10.91 -1.61
C LEU A 232 -7.04 9.47 -1.81
N THR A 233 -6.87 8.63 -0.80
CA THR A 233 -7.31 7.23 -0.84
C THR A 233 -8.10 6.86 0.40
N ASN A 234 -9.00 5.89 0.31
CA ASN A 234 -9.76 5.36 1.43
C ASN A 234 -9.82 3.84 1.34
N GLN A 235 -10.01 3.17 2.47
CA GLN A 235 -9.85 1.72 2.56
C GLN A 235 -11.00 1.06 3.30
N ARG A 236 -11.32 -0.16 2.88
CA ARG A 236 -12.17 -1.08 3.63
C ARG A 236 -11.45 -2.40 3.75
N ILE A 237 -11.56 -2.99 4.92
CA ILE A 237 -10.83 -4.20 5.27
C ILE A 237 -11.85 -5.21 5.77
N SER A 238 -11.76 -6.45 5.31
CA SER A 238 -12.53 -7.55 5.84
C SER A 238 -11.62 -8.66 6.35
N ARG A 239 -12.13 -9.33 7.37
CA ARG A 239 -11.57 -10.58 7.84
C ARG A 239 -12.45 -11.72 7.35
N GLN A 240 -11.83 -12.78 6.84
CA GLN A 240 -12.54 -13.88 6.19
C GLN A 240 -11.94 -15.23 6.56
N TRP A 241 -12.81 -16.20 6.86
CA TRP A 241 -12.42 -17.55 7.24
C TRP A 241 -12.52 -18.50 6.03
N PRO A 242 -11.51 -19.37 5.83
CA PRO A 242 -11.53 -20.39 4.79
C PRO A 242 -12.78 -21.27 4.85
N SER A 243 -13.26 -21.70 3.68
CA SER A 243 -14.18 -22.84 3.60
C SER A 243 -13.56 -24.09 4.25
N LYS A 244 -14.41 -24.99 4.75
CA LYS A 244 -13.98 -26.27 5.32
C LYS A 244 -13.05 -27.01 4.33
N GLY A 245 -11.88 -27.41 4.81
CA GLY A 245 -10.86 -28.11 4.01
C GLY A 245 -9.87 -27.20 3.28
N LYS A 246 -10.02 -25.87 3.35
CA LYS A 246 -9.03 -24.90 2.83
C LYS A 246 -8.21 -24.28 3.96
N GLN A 247 -6.95 -23.97 3.67
CA GLN A 247 -6.05 -23.28 4.62
C GLN A 247 -6.13 -21.76 4.52
N SER A 248 -6.63 -21.24 3.38
CA SER A 248 -6.79 -19.82 3.13
C SER A 248 -8.02 -19.55 2.27
N GLU A 249 -8.46 -18.29 2.26
CA GLU A 249 -9.51 -17.80 1.37
C GLU A 249 -8.94 -16.64 0.56
N GLU A 250 -8.67 -16.86 -0.72
CA GLU A 250 -8.10 -15.85 -1.63
C GLU A 250 -9.17 -14.93 -2.23
N ALA A 251 -10.40 -15.43 -2.45
CA ALA A 251 -11.47 -14.60 -2.99
C ALA A 251 -11.94 -13.59 -1.94
N ILE A 252 -12.20 -12.35 -2.36
CA ILE A 252 -12.67 -11.30 -1.44
C ILE A 252 -14.18 -11.48 -1.21
N LEU A 253 -14.54 -12.17 -0.13
CA LEU A 253 -15.94 -12.62 0.10
C LEU A 253 -16.95 -11.48 0.23
N LEU A 254 -16.53 -10.30 0.70
CA LEU A 254 -17.39 -9.12 0.88
C LEU A 254 -17.09 -8.00 -0.12
N LEU A 255 -16.52 -8.33 -1.28
CA LEU A 255 -16.09 -7.33 -2.27
C LEU A 255 -17.22 -6.37 -2.67
N LYS A 256 -18.43 -6.90 -2.90
CA LYS A 256 -19.62 -6.09 -3.21
C LYS A 256 -19.89 -5.01 -2.17
N GLU A 257 -19.98 -5.40 -0.89
CA GLU A 257 -20.30 -4.47 0.20
C GLU A 257 -19.16 -3.49 0.47
N ILE A 258 -17.91 -3.94 0.33
CA ILE A 258 -16.73 -3.08 0.43
C ILE A 258 -16.74 -2.00 -0.66
N VAL A 259 -16.95 -2.39 -1.92
CA VAL A 259 -16.92 -1.47 -3.07
C VAL A 259 -18.11 -0.51 -3.00
N LYS A 260 -19.29 -0.95 -2.55
CA LYS A 260 -20.41 -0.05 -2.25
C LYS A 260 -20.02 1.04 -1.27
N GLN A 261 -19.37 0.69 -0.14
CA GLN A 261 -18.94 1.68 0.85
C GLN A 261 -17.88 2.63 0.31
N LEU A 262 -16.97 2.16 -0.54
CA LEU A 262 -15.95 3.00 -1.18
C LEU A 262 -16.56 3.93 -2.23
N LEU A 263 -17.55 3.49 -2.99
CA LEU A 263 -18.29 4.33 -3.94
C LEU A 263 -19.10 5.41 -3.23
N THR A 264 -19.74 5.09 -2.10
CA THR A 264 -20.39 6.10 -1.25
C THR A 264 -19.37 7.12 -0.74
N ALA A 265 -18.23 6.67 -0.22
CA ALA A 265 -17.17 7.58 0.23
C ALA A 265 -16.62 8.47 -0.91
N PHE A 266 -16.48 7.91 -2.12
CA PHE A 266 -16.11 8.68 -3.30
C PHE A 266 -17.17 9.74 -3.63
N MET A 267 -18.44 9.35 -3.65
CA MET A 267 -19.56 10.25 -3.92
C MET A 267 -19.64 11.40 -2.92
N ASP A 268 -19.46 11.11 -1.63
CA ASP A 268 -19.41 12.10 -0.56
C ASP A 268 -18.24 13.08 -0.75
N ASN A 269 -17.07 12.58 -1.20
CA ASN A 269 -15.89 13.40 -1.48
C ASN A 269 -16.02 14.23 -2.77
N ASN A 270 -16.91 13.87 -3.70
CA ASN A 270 -17.05 14.48 -5.03
C ASN A 270 -18.44 15.12 -5.23
N ASN A 271 -18.98 15.74 -4.18
CA ASN A 271 -20.23 16.52 -4.23
C ASN A 271 -21.42 15.75 -4.83
N GLY A 272 -21.58 14.49 -4.46
CA GLY A 272 -22.68 13.65 -4.96
C GLY A 272 -22.40 12.98 -6.32
N THR A 273 -21.17 13.08 -6.84
CA THR A 273 -20.81 12.50 -8.14
C THR A 273 -20.10 11.16 -7.97
N LEU A 274 -20.61 10.13 -8.66
CA LEU A 274 -19.98 8.81 -8.76
C LEU A 274 -18.93 8.78 -9.89
N PRO A 275 -17.95 7.86 -9.85
CA PRO A 275 -16.96 7.76 -10.93
C PRO A 275 -17.59 7.25 -12.23
N GLU A 276 -17.02 7.64 -13.36
CA GLU A 276 -17.44 7.15 -14.68
C GLU A 276 -16.63 5.91 -15.10
N HIS A 277 -15.41 5.79 -14.58
CA HIS A 277 -14.49 4.71 -14.87
C HIS A 277 -13.88 4.13 -13.59
N ILE A 278 -13.69 2.82 -13.57
CA ILE A 278 -12.99 2.13 -12.49
C ILE A 278 -11.85 1.29 -13.08
N VAL A 279 -10.64 1.52 -12.58
CA VAL A 279 -9.48 0.66 -12.87
C VAL A 279 -9.12 -0.10 -11.60
N PHE A 280 -9.29 -1.41 -11.64
CA PHE A 280 -9.16 -2.30 -10.49
C PHE A 280 -7.90 -3.17 -10.62
N TYR A 281 -6.96 -3.04 -9.69
CA TYR A 281 -5.75 -3.84 -9.57
C TYR A 281 -5.90 -4.89 -8.47
N ARG A 282 -5.75 -6.18 -8.81
CA ARG A 282 -5.90 -7.32 -7.89
C ARG A 282 -4.58 -8.10 -7.74
N ASP A 283 -4.00 -8.20 -6.55
CA ASP A 283 -2.79 -9.04 -6.29
C ASP A 283 -3.15 -10.49 -5.92
N GLY A 284 -2.20 -11.43 -5.94
CA GLY A 284 -2.38 -12.74 -5.29
C GLY A 284 -3.24 -13.76 -6.05
N VAL A 285 -3.58 -13.47 -7.32
CA VAL A 285 -4.33 -14.37 -8.19
C VAL A 285 -3.39 -15.13 -9.12
N ASP A 286 -3.45 -16.45 -9.07
CA ASP A 286 -2.72 -17.34 -9.96
C ASP A 286 -3.41 -17.48 -11.33
N ASP A 287 -2.65 -17.86 -12.35
CA ASP A 287 -3.11 -18.08 -13.73
C ASP A 287 -4.34 -18.97 -13.84
N GLY A 288 -4.35 -20.10 -13.12
CA GLY A 288 -5.46 -21.05 -13.12
C GLY A 288 -6.74 -20.56 -12.42
N GLN A 289 -6.75 -19.33 -11.88
CA GLN A 289 -7.88 -18.78 -11.12
C GLN A 289 -8.61 -17.65 -11.85
N PHE A 290 -8.20 -17.26 -13.06
CA PHE A 290 -8.79 -16.14 -13.78
C PHE A 290 -10.30 -16.29 -14.02
N GLU A 291 -10.77 -17.46 -14.46
CA GLU A 291 -12.21 -17.71 -14.65
C GLU A 291 -13.00 -17.56 -13.34
N ARG A 292 -12.42 -18.02 -12.22
CA ARG A 292 -13.04 -17.86 -10.91
C ARG A 292 -13.14 -16.39 -10.52
N VAL A 293 -12.09 -15.61 -10.74
CA VAL A 293 -12.09 -14.16 -10.46
C VAL A 293 -13.11 -13.43 -11.32
N LEU A 294 -13.23 -13.77 -12.60
CA LEU A 294 -14.28 -13.23 -13.47
C LEU A 294 -15.69 -13.57 -12.94
N ASN A 295 -15.94 -14.82 -12.58
CA ASN A 295 -17.25 -15.27 -12.13
C ASN A 295 -17.64 -14.77 -10.73
N GLU A 296 -16.68 -14.63 -9.82
CA GLU A 296 -16.93 -14.24 -8.42
C GLU A 296 -16.71 -12.74 -8.21
N GLU A 297 -15.49 -12.23 -8.44
CA GLU A 297 -15.10 -10.86 -8.07
C GLU A 297 -15.61 -9.81 -9.05
N VAL A 298 -15.50 -10.05 -10.37
CA VAL A 298 -16.03 -9.11 -11.37
C VAL A 298 -17.55 -9.05 -11.30
N THR A 299 -18.23 -10.17 -11.11
CA THR A 299 -19.68 -10.19 -10.85
C THR A 299 -20.03 -9.37 -9.60
N ALA A 300 -19.31 -9.56 -8.50
CA ALA A 300 -19.55 -8.79 -7.26
C ALA A 300 -19.35 -7.28 -7.46
N LEU A 301 -18.36 -6.86 -8.27
CA LEU A 301 -18.17 -5.46 -8.67
C LEU A 301 -19.37 -4.92 -9.45
N LYS A 302 -19.83 -5.65 -10.48
CA LYS A 302 -20.99 -5.26 -11.29
C LYS A 302 -22.26 -5.16 -10.46
N GLU A 303 -22.48 -6.08 -9.53
CA GLU A 303 -23.59 -6.00 -8.59
C GLU A 303 -23.48 -4.81 -7.63
N ALA A 304 -22.26 -4.44 -7.19
CA ALA A 304 -22.04 -3.24 -6.39
C ALA A 304 -22.41 -1.97 -7.16
N PHE A 305 -22.06 -1.92 -8.45
CA PHE A 305 -22.42 -0.79 -9.32
C PHE A 305 -23.94 -0.68 -9.48
N GLN A 306 -24.62 -1.78 -9.78
CA GLN A 306 -26.08 -1.81 -9.89
C GLN A 306 -26.80 -1.37 -8.60
N ALA A 307 -26.18 -1.62 -7.43
CA ALA A 307 -26.77 -1.26 -6.14
C ALA A 307 -26.63 0.23 -5.77
N ILE A 308 -25.65 0.94 -6.35
CA ILE A 308 -25.33 2.35 -6.00
C ILE A 308 -25.74 3.31 -7.11
N TYR A 309 -25.59 2.92 -8.37
CA TYR A 309 -25.89 3.79 -9.50
C TYR A 309 -27.41 3.84 -9.72
N PRO A 310 -27.99 5.05 -9.89
CA PRO A 310 -29.41 5.18 -10.21
C PRO A 310 -29.80 4.38 -11.46
N THR A 311 -31.02 3.82 -11.48
CA THR A 311 -31.51 2.93 -12.55
C THR A 311 -31.47 3.55 -13.95
N ASN A 312 -31.48 4.88 -14.06
CA ASN A 312 -31.45 5.61 -15.33
C ASN A 312 -30.04 6.12 -15.71
N THR A 313 -28.99 5.66 -15.03
CA THR A 313 -27.61 6.05 -15.31
C THR A 313 -26.79 4.85 -15.75
N PHE A 314 -25.76 5.11 -16.54
CA PHE A 314 -24.82 4.06 -16.92
C PHE A 314 -23.90 3.76 -15.72
N PRO A 315 -23.75 2.48 -15.34
CA PRO A 315 -22.72 2.08 -14.38
C PRO A 315 -21.33 2.37 -14.96
N PRO A 316 -20.28 2.40 -14.11
CA PRO A 316 -18.95 2.76 -14.57
C PRO A 316 -18.37 1.66 -15.46
N LEU A 317 -17.58 2.06 -16.45
CA LEU A 317 -16.79 1.11 -17.23
C LEU A 317 -15.66 0.57 -16.37
N LEU A 318 -15.45 -0.74 -16.42
CA LEU A 318 -14.46 -1.46 -15.63
C LEU A 318 -13.27 -1.89 -16.49
N THR A 319 -12.07 -1.58 -16.00
CA THR A 319 -10.84 -2.25 -16.39
C THR A 319 -10.31 -3.03 -15.19
N PHE A 320 -10.16 -4.35 -15.32
CA PHE A 320 -9.72 -5.25 -14.25
C PHE A 320 -8.38 -5.88 -14.61
N ILE A 321 -7.37 -5.63 -13.78
CA ILE A 321 -5.98 -6.01 -13.99
C ILE A 321 -5.51 -6.86 -12.80
N VAL A 322 -5.10 -8.09 -13.08
CA VAL A 322 -4.40 -8.93 -12.10
C VAL A 322 -2.93 -8.54 -12.08
N VAL A 323 -2.39 -8.28 -10.90
CA VAL A 323 -0.98 -7.97 -10.68
C VAL A 323 -0.32 -9.16 -10.01
N LYS A 324 0.77 -9.66 -10.59
CA LYS A 324 1.62 -10.66 -9.96
C LYS A 324 2.95 -10.03 -9.61
N LYS A 325 3.16 -9.77 -8.32
CA LYS A 325 4.42 -9.20 -7.80
C LYS A 325 5.42 -10.25 -7.29
N ARG A 326 5.00 -11.52 -7.21
CA ARG A 326 5.81 -12.65 -6.71
C ARG A 326 5.92 -13.74 -7.77
N HIS A 327 6.83 -13.54 -8.72
CA HIS A 327 7.18 -14.55 -9.73
C HIS A 327 8.71 -14.64 -9.90
N HIS A 328 9.16 -15.57 -10.75
CA HIS A 328 10.58 -15.90 -10.92
C HIS A 328 11.27 -15.12 -12.05
N THR A 329 10.54 -14.33 -12.84
CA THR A 329 11.12 -13.51 -13.91
C THR A 329 11.96 -12.37 -13.35
N ARG A 330 13.18 -12.19 -13.87
CA ARG A 330 14.08 -11.09 -13.52
C ARG A 330 14.64 -10.48 -14.80
N PHE A 331 14.80 -9.16 -14.80
CA PHE A 331 15.44 -8.43 -15.89
C PHE A 331 16.80 -7.93 -15.42
N PHE A 332 17.76 -7.96 -16.33
CA PHE A 332 19.13 -7.54 -16.08
C PHE A 332 19.58 -6.61 -17.20
N GLY A 333 20.08 -5.43 -16.81
CA GLY A 333 20.79 -4.53 -17.69
C GLY A 333 22.23 -5.00 -17.87
N LEU A 334 22.76 -4.82 -19.08
CA LEU A 334 24.16 -5.08 -19.39
C LEU A 334 24.86 -3.74 -19.63
N SER A 335 25.72 -3.34 -18.70
CA SER A 335 26.57 -2.15 -18.86
C SER A 335 28.03 -2.54 -19.04
N ARG A 336 28.78 -1.76 -19.83
CA ARG A 336 30.24 -1.93 -19.94
C ARG A 336 30.92 -0.88 -19.09
N SER A 337 31.81 -1.31 -18.20
CA SER A 337 32.67 -0.39 -17.46
C SER A 337 33.64 0.34 -18.41
N SER A 338 34.25 1.42 -17.92
CA SER A 338 35.36 2.11 -18.62
C SER A 338 36.57 1.21 -18.89
N THR A 339 36.67 0.06 -18.21
CA THR A 339 37.70 -0.96 -18.40
C THR A 339 37.27 -2.12 -19.30
N GLY A 340 36.07 -2.07 -19.90
CA GLY A 340 35.54 -3.09 -20.80
C GLY A 340 34.93 -4.33 -20.12
N ILE A 341 34.81 -4.32 -18.79
CA ILE A 341 34.19 -5.41 -18.03
C ILE A 341 32.68 -5.28 -18.15
N LEU A 342 32.01 -6.39 -18.49
CA LEU A 342 30.56 -6.48 -18.52
C LEU A 342 30.04 -6.53 -17.08
N ASN A 343 29.27 -5.52 -16.69
CA ASN A 343 28.59 -5.45 -15.42
C ASN A 343 27.12 -5.81 -15.63
N VAL A 344 26.63 -6.67 -14.75
CA VAL A 344 25.20 -6.99 -14.65
C VAL A 344 24.60 -6.04 -13.63
N GLU A 345 23.64 -5.25 -14.08
CA GLU A 345 22.96 -4.26 -13.26
C GLU A 345 21.44 -4.43 -13.30
N ASN A 346 20.80 -3.76 -12.36
CA ASN A 346 19.36 -3.65 -12.33
C ASN A 346 18.88 -2.79 -13.50
N VAL A 347 17.75 -3.16 -14.09
CA VAL A 347 17.11 -2.33 -15.12
C VAL A 347 16.57 -1.03 -14.52
N GLU A 348 16.55 0.02 -15.32
CA GLU A 348 16.04 1.31 -14.87
C GLU A 348 14.52 1.30 -14.65
N SER A 349 14.04 2.24 -13.84
CA SER A 349 12.60 2.46 -13.67
C SER A 349 11.99 2.95 -14.97
N GLY A 350 10.89 2.34 -15.38
CA GLY A 350 10.17 2.60 -16.63
C GLY A 350 10.34 1.51 -17.68
N VAL A 351 11.23 0.54 -17.48
CA VAL A 351 11.39 -0.58 -18.42
C VAL A 351 10.13 -1.43 -18.47
N VAL A 352 9.57 -1.59 -19.67
CA VAL A 352 8.36 -2.37 -19.96
C VAL A 352 8.62 -3.41 -21.06
N VAL A 353 7.99 -4.58 -20.92
CA VAL A 353 8.03 -5.68 -21.88
C VAL A 353 6.62 -6.25 -22.06
N ASP A 354 6.10 -6.20 -23.28
CA ASP A 354 4.74 -6.61 -23.64
C ASP A 354 4.68 -7.65 -24.78
N SER A 355 5.78 -7.87 -25.53
CA SER A 355 5.77 -8.68 -26.75
C SER A 355 6.37 -10.09 -26.65
N SER A 356 7.28 -10.35 -25.70
CA SER A 356 8.16 -11.54 -25.75
C SER A 356 8.01 -12.50 -24.57
N ILE A 357 7.33 -12.08 -23.49
CA ILE A 357 7.01 -12.92 -22.32
C ILE A 357 5.55 -12.67 -21.97
N ILE A 358 4.67 -13.17 -22.84
CA ILE A 358 3.24 -12.95 -22.72
C ILE A 358 2.55 -14.05 -21.90
N CYS A 359 1.37 -13.72 -21.40
CA CYS A 359 0.46 -14.64 -20.75
C CYS A 359 0.18 -15.81 -21.70
N PRO A 360 0.27 -17.07 -21.23
CA PRO A 360 0.05 -18.24 -22.09
C PRO A 360 -1.40 -18.36 -22.56
N TYR A 361 -2.32 -17.61 -21.95
CA TYR A 361 -3.74 -17.59 -22.35
C TYR A 361 -3.96 -16.55 -23.45
N PRO A 362 -4.34 -16.97 -24.67
CA PRO A 362 -4.42 -16.07 -25.83
C PRO A 362 -5.50 -14.99 -25.72
N ASN A 363 -6.46 -15.15 -24.80
CA ASN A 363 -7.55 -14.19 -24.58
C ASN A 363 -7.15 -13.01 -23.68
N TYR A 364 -5.99 -13.07 -23.03
CA TYR A 364 -5.55 -12.03 -22.09
C TYR A 364 -4.24 -11.43 -22.55
N SER A 365 -4.23 -10.10 -22.61
CA SER A 365 -3.00 -9.34 -22.82
C SER A 365 -2.32 -9.07 -21.48
N ASN A 366 -1.00 -9.00 -21.47
CA ASN A 366 -0.23 -8.65 -20.28
C ASN A 366 1.00 -7.83 -20.65
N PHE A 367 1.55 -7.15 -19.65
CA PHE A 367 2.83 -6.46 -19.74
C PHE A 367 3.61 -6.64 -18.43
N LEU A 368 4.93 -6.60 -18.53
CA LEU A 368 5.87 -6.63 -17.42
C LEU A 368 6.45 -5.24 -17.25
N LEU A 369 6.32 -4.63 -16.08
CA LEU A 369 6.80 -3.26 -15.82
C LEU A 369 7.73 -3.23 -14.61
N ASN A 370 8.92 -2.66 -14.79
CA ASN A 370 9.78 -2.22 -13.70
C ASN A 370 9.47 -0.78 -13.32
N SER A 371 8.77 -0.54 -12.21
CA SER A 371 8.38 0.81 -11.83
C SER A 371 9.28 1.46 -10.77
N HIS A 372 10.34 0.80 -10.30
CA HIS A 372 11.12 1.27 -9.14
C HIS A 372 12.62 1.00 -9.26
N GLU A 373 13.39 1.73 -8.46
CA GLU A 373 14.80 1.47 -8.20
C GLU A 373 14.92 0.69 -6.88
N PRO A 374 15.56 -0.49 -6.87
CA PRO A 374 15.62 -1.31 -5.67
C PRO A 374 16.69 -0.76 -4.73
N GLY A 375 16.33 -0.54 -3.46
CA GLY A 375 17.31 -0.11 -2.45
C GLY A 375 18.38 -1.16 -2.16
N LEU A 376 18.07 -2.45 -2.35
CA LEU A 376 19.00 -3.57 -2.20
C LEU A 376 18.50 -4.77 -3.02
N GLY A 377 19.43 -5.49 -3.66
CA GLY A 377 19.14 -6.71 -4.42
C GLY A 377 18.63 -6.44 -5.83
N THR A 378 17.99 -7.45 -6.44
CA THR A 378 17.48 -7.38 -7.82
C THR A 378 16.06 -6.85 -7.87
N ASN A 379 15.71 -6.11 -8.93
CA ASN A 379 14.33 -5.67 -9.20
C ASN A 379 13.34 -6.83 -9.15
N LYS A 380 12.21 -6.60 -8.50
CA LYS A 380 11.00 -7.40 -8.66
C LYS A 380 10.10 -6.71 -9.66
N ILE A 381 10.00 -7.30 -10.83
CA ILE A 381 9.15 -6.80 -11.92
C ILE A 381 7.70 -7.11 -11.58
N GLY A 382 6.76 -6.22 -11.91
CA GLY A 382 5.34 -6.52 -11.82
C GLY A 382 4.85 -7.10 -13.14
N ASN A 383 4.09 -8.20 -13.10
CA ASN A 383 3.37 -8.73 -14.26
C ASN A 383 1.89 -8.37 -14.17
N TYR A 384 1.38 -7.66 -15.16
CA TYR A 384 0.03 -7.10 -15.18
C TYR A 384 -0.77 -7.80 -16.27
N VAL A 385 -1.78 -8.59 -15.89
CA VAL A 385 -2.65 -9.33 -16.83
C VAL A 385 -4.02 -8.67 -16.86
N VAL A 386 -4.46 -8.26 -18.05
CA VAL A 386 -5.74 -7.57 -18.27
C VAL A 386 -6.83 -8.60 -18.47
N LEU A 387 -7.77 -8.70 -17.53
CA LEU A 387 -8.90 -9.63 -17.59
C LEU A 387 -10.17 -8.99 -18.18
N VAL A 388 -10.39 -7.71 -17.89
CA VAL A 388 -11.53 -6.93 -18.37
C VAL A 388 -11.03 -5.56 -18.80
N ASN A 389 -11.48 -5.05 -19.94
CA ASN A 389 -11.11 -3.72 -20.43
C ASN A 389 -12.28 -3.06 -21.18
N GLU A 390 -13.32 -2.68 -20.45
CA GLU A 390 -14.50 -2.03 -21.02
C GLU A 390 -14.24 -0.58 -21.45
N ILE A 391 -13.22 0.06 -20.87
CA ILE A 391 -12.76 1.40 -21.24
C ILE A 391 -12.01 1.38 -22.58
N GLN A 392 -11.59 0.21 -23.04
CA GLN A 392 -10.86 -0.01 -24.30
C GLN A 392 -9.50 0.68 -24.34
N TYR A 393 -8.79 0.73 -23.22
CA TYR A 393 -7.40 1.20 -23.21
C TYR A 393 -6.52 0.32 -24.10
N SER A 394 -5.61 0.94 -24.85
CA SER A 394 -4.46 0.24 -25.43
C SER A 394 -3.50 -0.23 -24.35
N LEU A 395 -2.64 -1.21 -24.67
CA LEU A 395 -1.61 -1.68 -23.72
C LEU A 395 -0.68 -0.53 -23.32
N SER A 396 -0.22 0.27 -24.27
CA SER A 396 0.63 1.44 -23.99
C SER A 396 -0.04 2.45 -23.06
N GLU A 397 -1.35 2.68 -23.19
CA GLU A 397 -2.08 3.52 -22.22
C GLU A 397 -2.12 2.91 -20.83
N LEU A 398 -2.33 1.58 -20.71
CA LEU A 398 -2.31 0.88 -19.42
C LEU A 398 -0.92 0.87 -18.79
N GLU A 399 0.14 0.75 -19.58
CA GLU A 399 1.53 0.80 -19.13
C GLU A 399 1.86 2.18 -18.56
N GLU A 400 1.55 3.25 -19.32
CA GLU A 400 1.74 4.62 -18.90
C GLU A 400 0.91 4.95 -17.63
N LEU A 401 -0.36 4.53 -17.61
CA LEU A 401 -1.25 4.71 -16.46
C LEU A 401 -0.73 4.00 -15.22
N THR A 402 -0.38 2.71 -15.36
CA THR A 402 0.13 1.87 -14.27
C THR A 402 1.44 2.44 -13.73
N TYR A 403 2.34 2.86 -14.61
CA TYR A 403 3.61 3.46 -14.20
C TYR A 403 3.41 4.78 -13.45
N SER A 404 2.50 5.65 -13.91
CA SER A 404 2.16 6.90 -13.22
C SER A 404 1.60 6.65 -11.82
N LEU A 405 0.73 5.65 -11.65
CA LEU A 405 0.15 5.28 -10.36
C LEU A 405 1.18 4.82 -9.34
N CYS A 406 2.33 4.27 -9.76
CA CYS A 406 3.40 3.87 -8.84
C CYS A 406 4.06 5.04 -8.09
N PHE A 407 3.84 6.29 -8.52
CA PHE A 407 4.40 7.48 -7.87
C PHE A 407 3.42 8.23 -6.97
N THR A 408 2.18 7.74 -6.83
CA THR A 408 1.08 8.47 -6.18
C THR A 408 1.01 8.28 -4.65
N ASP A 409 1.76 7.33 -4.06
CA ASP A 409 1.77 7.12 -2.60
C ASP A 409 2.25 8.37 -1.89
N GLN A 410 1.35 9.00 -1.14
CA GLN A 410 1.60 10.25 -0.44
C GLN A 410 2.57 10.09 0.75
N ARG A 411 2.88 8.86 1.17
CA ARG A 411 3.71 8.59 2.36
C ARG A 411 5.21 8.48 2.03
N ILE A 412 5.56 8.38 0.75
CA ILE A 412 6.95 8.24 0.29
C ILE A 412 7.48 9.49 -0.38
N GLY A 413 8.80 9.69 -0.26
CA GLY A 413 9.53 10.82 -0.83
C GLY A 413 9.20 11.11 -2.29
N ASN A 414 9.22 12.39 -2.65
CA ASN A 414 8.82 12.93 -3.97
C ASN A 414 9.63 12.42 -5.17
N ARG A 415 10.64 11.57 -5.00
CA ARG A 415 11.44 10.99 -6.10
C ARG A 415 11.39 9.47 -6.12
N LEU A 416 10.63 8.88 -5.21
CA LEU A 416 10.51 7.45 -5.07
C LEU A 416 9.19 7.00 -5.70
N SER A 417 9.26 5.85 -6.33
CA SER A 417 8.12 5.08 -6.80
C SER A 417 8.06 3.75 -6.06
N GLU A 418 6.85 3.21 -5.99
CA GLU A 418 6.61 1.85 -5.54
C GLU A 418 6.81 0.84 -6.68
N SER A 419 7.06 -0.42 -6.31
CA SER A 419 7.18 -1.53 -7.27
C SER A 419 5.87 -1.96 -7.95
N ILE A 420 4.75 -1.41 -7.49
CA ILE A 420 3.37 -1.66 -7.93
C ILE A 420 2.54 -0.37 -7.75
N PRO A 421 1.37 -0.23 -8.40
CA PRO A 421 0.51 0.94 -8.24
C PRO A 421 0.21 1.24 -6.76
N SER A 422 0.21 2.53 -6.39
CA SER A 422 0.13 2.91 -4.98
C SER A 422 -1.14 2.43 -4.29
N VAL A 423 -2.30 2.38 -4.98
CA VAL A 423 -3.54 1.79 -4.41
C VAL A 423 -3.36 0.33 -3.99
N LEU A 424 -2.56 -0.45 -4.72
CA LEU A 424 -2.29 -1.85 -4.40
C LEU A 424 -1.26 -1.99 -3.28
N HIS A 425 -0.19 -1.17 -3.30
CA HIS A 425 0.77 -1.08 -2.19
C HIS A 425 0.07 -0.68 -0.87
N LEU A 426 -0.86 0.28 -0.94
CA LEU A 426 -1.68 0.71 0.19
C LEU A 426 -2.57 -0.43 0.69
N ALA A 427 -3.13 -1.27 -0.19
CA ALA A 427 -3.93 -2.43 0.21
C ALA A 427 -3.08 -3.45 1.01
N ASP A 428 -1.86 -3.75 0.55
CA ASP A 428 -0.92 -4.61 1.29
C ASP A 428 -0.61 -4.05 2.69
N ALA A 429 -0.36 -2.74 2.76
CA ALA A 429 -0.04 -2.04 4.00
C ALA A 429 -1.25 -2.05 4.95
N ALA A 430 -2.45 -1.80 4.43
CA ALA A 430 -3.70 -1.81 5.18
C ALA A 430 -4.02 -3.21 5.74
N ALA A 431 -3.85 -4.28 4.95
CA ALA A 431 -4.03 -5.65 5.43
C ALA A 431 -3.02 -5.99 6.55
N SER A 432 -1.75 -5.60 6.38
CA SER A 432 -0.72 -5.76 7.41
C SER A 432 -1.07 -5.00 8.69
N LYS A 433 -1.59 -3.78 8.55
CA LYS A 433 -1.98 -2.94 9.67
C LYS A 433 -3.20 -3.50 10.41
N ALA A 434 -4.20 -3.97 9.69
CA ALA A 434 -5.38 -4.61 10.28
C ALA A 434 -5.01 -5.87 11.06
N ARG A 435 -4.03 -6.66 10.61
CA ARG A 435 -3.54 -7.81 11.38
C ARG A 435 -2.98 -7.43 12.75
N GLN A 436 -2.34 -6.28 12.85
CA GLN A 436 -1.84 -5.74 14.12
C GLN A 436 -2.99 -5.18 14.96
N LEU A 437 -3.89 -4.42 14.36
CA LEU A 437 -5.01 -3.79 15.07
C LEU A 437 -6.04 -4.81 15.57
N PHE A 438 -6.40 -5.81 14.78
CA PHE A 438 -7.45 -6.78 15.07
C PHE A 438 -6.87 -8.16 15.38
N ASN A 439 -6.12 -8.25 16.48
CA ASN A 439 -5.39 -9.45 16.89
C ASN A 439 -6.29 -10.62 17.37
N ASN A 440 -7.58 -10.37 17.68
CA ASN A 440 -8.51 -11.40 18.12
C ASN A 440 -9.00 -12.27 16.96
N ASN A 441 -8.29 -13.32 16.59
CA ASN A 441 -8.61 -14.19 15.44
C ASN A 441 -9.81 -15.14 15.63
N THR A 442 -10.52 -15.05 16.77
CA THR A 442 -11.66 -15.95 17.03
C THR A 442 -12.79 -15.69 16.05
N ARG A 443 -13.31 -16.78 15.47
CA ARG A 443 -14.49 -16.75 14.61
C ARG A 443 -15.72 -16.44 15.48
N PRO A 444 -16.47 -15.36 15.23
CA PRO A 444 -17.60 -14.99 16.09
C PRO A 444 -18.69 -16.06 16.16
N SER A 445 -18.93 -16.75 15.03
CA SER A 445 -19.83 -17.90 14.95
C SER A 445 -19.51 -18.75 13.70
N ASN A 446 -19.90 -20.03 13.72
CA ASN A 446 -19.69 -20.94 12.59
C ASN A 446 -20.47 -20.55 11.32
N THR A 447 -21.45 -19.65 11.40
CA THR A 447 -22.23 -19.16 10.25
C THR A 447 -21.56 -17.96 9.58
N ILE A 448 -20.87 -17.11 10.32
CA ILE A 448 -20.19 -15.93 9.77
C ILE A 448 -18.91 -16.36 9.07
N ARG A 449 -18.82 -16.14 7.76
CA ARG A 449 -17.62 -16.45 6.96
C ARG A 449 -16.70 -15.25 6.74
N ALA A 450 -17.23 -14.04 6.82
CA ALA A 450 -16.45 -12.82 6.73
C ALA A 450 -17.15 -11.68 7.45
N GLU A 451 -16.38 -10.68 7.86
CA GLU A 451 -16.87 -9.45 8.46
C GLU A 451 -16.00 -8.26 8.04
N ILE A 452 -16.61 -7.08 7.87
CA ILE A 452 -15.88 -5.84 7.62
C ILE A 452 -15.35 -5.33 8.96
N LEU A 453 -14.05 -5.13 9.04
CA LEU A 453 -13.36 -4.54 10.18
C LEU A 453 -13.55 -3.02 10.13
N LYS A 454 -14.06 -2.46 11.21
CA LYS A 454 -14.31 -1.02 11.36
C LYS A 454 -13.37 -0.42 12.38
N VAL A 455 -12.94 0.80 12.12
CA VAL A 455 -12.29 1.66 13.12
C VAL A 455 -13.29 2.71 13.60
N HIS A 456 -12.87 3.56 14.53
CA HIS A 456 -13.71 4.64 15.06
C HIS A 456 -14.24 5.53 13.92
N GLU A 457 -15.49 5.96 14.01
CA GLU A 457 -16.20 6.68 12.95
C GLU A 457 -15.47 7.95 12.48
N ASP A 458 -14.90 8.70 13.42
CA ASP A 458 -14.12 9.93 13.15
C ASP A 458 -12.90 9.74 12.23
N ILE A 459 -12.39 8.51 12.10
CA ILE A 459 -11.23 8.22 11.23
C ILE A 459 -11.54 7.19 10.15
N GLN A 460 -12.73 6.60 10.14
CA GLN A 460 -13.11 5.54 9.21
C GLN A 460 -13.16 6.04 7.76
N ASN A 461 -13.52 7.31 7.57
CA ASN A 461 -13.58 7.94 6.25
C ASN A 461 -12.45 8.94 5.98
N THR A 462 -11.51 9.12 6.91
CA THR A 462 -10.37 10.00 6.72
C THR A 462 -9.46 9.46 5.63
N PRO A 463 -9.21 10.25 4.55
CA PRO A 463 -8.30 9.84 3.50
C PRO A 463 -6.89 9.52 4.00
N ASN A 464 -6.24 8.55 3.35
CA ASN A 464 -4.85 8.13 3.57
C ASN A 464 -4.53 7.67 5.00
N MET A 465 -5.54 7.25 5.78
CA MET A 465 -5.36 6.93 7.19
C MET A 465 -4.53 5.66 7.46
N PHE A 466 -4.67 4.61 6.63
CA PHE A 466 -3.98 3.30 6.82
C PHE A 466 -2.80 3.03 5.90
#